data_AF-X6L848-F1
#
_entry.id   AF-X6L848-F1
#
_cell.length_a   1.000
_cell.length_b   1.000
_cell.length_c   1.000
_cell.angle_alpha   90.00
_cell.angle_beta   90.00
_cell.angle_gamma   90.00
#
_symmetry.space_group_name_H-M   'P 1'
#
loop_
_entity.id
_entity.type
_entity.pdbx_description
1 polymer ?
#
loop_
_entity_poly.entity_id
_entity_poly.type
_entity_poly.pdbx_seq_one_letter_code
_entity_poly.pdbx_strand_id
1 'polypeptide(L)'
;LTAYVKVDERKVLIKMKELTFEELFRQAHNCLEWKDIQKMRNEHVKLDLTNMKDNIIESDKDVKKEFKKSQPSFKIIWTPFHPIICGKTKTIKNALVMMIAISEYNDNLKWPDLPNVKEDVKNFRQLFKKELSYEFERNKSPQMTKTD
;
A
#
# COMPACT_ATOMS: atom_id res chain seq x y z
N LEU A 1 -23.78 0.90 -26.57
CA LEU A 1 -22.96 -0.33 -26.71
C LEU A 1 -23.32 -1.27 -25.57
N THR A 2 -23.41 -2.58 -25.79
CA THR A 2 -23.83 -3.53 -24.74
C THR A 2 -22.77 -4.57 -24.45
N ALA A 3 -22.61 -4.93 -23.18
CA ALA A 3 -21.71 -5.99 -22.74
C ALA A 3 -22.33 -6.74 -21.56
N TYR A 4 -21.76 -7.88 -21.20
CA TYR A 4 -22.15 -8.60 -19.99
C TYR A 4 -21.11 -8.43 -18.89
N VAL A 5 -21.57 -8.31 -17.65
CA VAL A 5 -20.72 -8.37 -16.45
C VAL A 5 -21.14 -9.58 -15.64
N LYS A 6 -20.17 -10.45 -15.33
CA LYS A 6 -20.36 -11.60 -14.44
C LYS A 6 -20.01 -11.18 -13.01
N VAL A 7 -20.95 -11.36 -12.08
CA VAL A 7 -20.79 -11.12 -10.65
C VAL A 7 -21.07 -12.42 -9.91
N ASP A 8 -20.01 -13.09 -9.47
CA ASP A 8 -20.05 -14.49 -9.01
C ASP A 8 -20.73 -15.40 -10.07
N GLU A 9 -21.93 -15.91 -9.81
CA GLU A 9 -22.70 -16.74 -10.76
C GLU A 9 -23.67 -15.93 -11.64
N ARG A 10 -23.94 -14.67 -11.28
CA ARG A 10 -24.90 -13.81 -11.98
C ARG A 10 -24.26 -13.22 -13.23
N LYS A 11 -25.05 -13.12 -14.30
CA LYS A 11 -24.66 -12.44 -15.54
C LYS A 11 -25.62 -11.30 -15.82
N VAL A 12 -25.12 -10.06 -15.77
CA VAL A 12 -25.91 -8.84 -15.92
C VAL A 12 -25.57 -8.16 -17.24
N LEU A 13 -26.59 -7.78 -18.01
CA LEU A 13 -26.40 -7.00 -19.23
C LEU A 13 -26.23 -5.52 -18.87
N ILE A 14 -25.11 -4.92 -19.29
CA ILE A 14 -24.84 -3.51 -19.11
C ILE A 14 -24.94 -2.74 -20.43
N LYS A 15 -25.32 -1.46 -20.32
CA LYS A 15 -25.33 -0.52 -21.44
C LYS A 15 -24.30 0.56 -21.18
N MET A 16 -23.30 0.65 -22.05
CA MET A 16 -22.25 1.66 -21.98
C MET A 16 -22.53 2.77 -22.98
N LYS A 17 -22.35 4.01 -22.53
CA LYS A 17 -22.40 5.22 -23.37
C LYS A 17 -21.11 5.36 -24.17
N GLU A 18 -19.98 5.17 -23.51
CA GLU A 18 -18.63 5.30 -24.08
C GLU A 18 -17.79 4.07 -23.76
N LEU A 19 -16.82 3.73 -24.62
CA LEU A 19 -15.91 2.60 -24.41
C LEU A 19 -14.69 3.01 -23.59
N THR A 20 -14.94 3.47 -22.36
CA THR A 20 -13.92 3.82 -21.38
C THR A 20 -13.93 2.86 -20.21
N PHE A 21 -12.80 2.75 -19.52
CA PHE A 21 -12.68 2.00 -18.29
C PHE A 21 -13.57 2.57 -17.20
N GLU A 22 -13.64 3.91 -17.08
CA GLU A 22 -14.50 4.58 -16.11
C GLU A 22 -15.98 4.22 -16.29
N GLU A 23 -16.49 4.24 -17.54
CA GLU A 23 -17.87 3.85 -17.81
C GLU A 23 -18.12 2.38 -17.44
N LEU A 24 -17.19 1.49 -17.81
CA LEU A 24 -17.29 0.06 -17.47
C LEU A 24 -17.34 -0.12 -15.96
N PHE A 25 -16.45 0.56 -15.23
CA PHE A 25 -16.35 0.50 -13.78
C PHE A 25 -17.64 1.00 -13.12
N ARG A 26 -18.22 2.11 -13.61
CA ARG A 26 -19.50 2.63 -13.13
C ARG A 26 -20.64 1.63 -13.35
N GLN A 27 -20.72 1.04 -14.54
CA GLN A 27 -21.75 0.03 -14.83
C GLN A 27 -21.57 -1.24 -14.00
N ALA A 28 -20.33 -1.67 -13.75
CA ALA A 28 -20.02 -2.81 -12.91
C ALA A 28 -20.49 -2.58 -11.46
N HIS A 29 -20.24 -1.38 -10.91
CA HIS A 29 -20.76 -1.01 -9.58
C HIS A 29 -22.30 -1.04 -9.51
N ASN A 30 -22.99 -0.60 -10.58
CA ASN A 30 -24.45 -0.66 -10.65
C ASN A 30 -25.01 -2.09 -10.72
N CYS A 31 -24.18 -3.10 -11.03
CA CYS A 31 -24.59 -4.51 -11.04
C CYS A 31 -24.55 -5.15 -9.64
N LEU A 32 -24.01 -4.46 -8.64
CA LEU A 32 -23.85 -4.99 -7.29
C LEU A 32 -25.19 -4.98 -6.53
N GLU A 33 -25.47 -6.11 -5.88
CA GLU A 33 -26.54 -6.26 -4.91
C GLU A 33 -26.01 -6.01 -3.49
N TRP A 34 -26.92 -5.83 -2.53
CA TRP A 34 -26.56 -5.61 -1.13
C TRP A 34 -25.61 -6.67 -0.56
N LYS A 35 -25.78 -7.94 -0.93
CA LYS A 35 -24.91 -9.05 -0.52
C LYS A 35 -23.46 -8.86 -0.98
N ASP A 36 -23.24 -8.29 -2.16
CA ASP A 36 -21.89 -8.03 -2.68
C ASP A 36 -21.23 -6.88 -1.92
N ILE A 37 -22.02 -5.86 -1.56
CA ILE A 37 -21.56 -4.74 -0.73
C ILE A 37 -21.22 -5.23 0.69
N GLN A 38 -22.03 -6.14 1.24
CA GLN A 38 -21.71 -6.80 2.52
C GLN A 38 -20.41 -7.60 2.43
N LYS A 39 -20.20 -8.34 1.35
CA LYS A 39 -18.94 -9.05 1.08
C LYS A 39 -17.75 -8.10 1.08
N MET A 40 -17.83 -6.99 0.34
CA MET A 40 -16.76 -5.96 0.33
C MET A 40 -16.42 -5.43 1.73
N ARG A 41 -17.45 -5.18 2.56
CA ARG A 41 -17.28 -4.67 3.92
C ARG A 41 -16.70 -5.70 4.89
N ASN A 42 -17.22 -6.92 4.86
CA ASN A 42 -16.88 -7.95 5.85
C ASN A 42 -15.55 -8.64 5.53
N GLU A 43 -15.25 -8.82 4.24
CA GLU A 43 -14.05 -9.53 3.78
C GLU A 43 -12.90 -8.56 3.44
N HIS A 44 -13.12 -7.25 3.56
CA HIS A 44 -12.14 -6.22 3.19
C HIS A 44 -11.59 -6.44 1.78
N VAL A 45 -12.49 -6.60 0.81
CA VAL A 45 -12.15 -6.79 -0.60
C VAL A 45 -12.57 -5.59 -1.43
N LYS A 46 -11.82 -5.30 -2.49
CA LYS A 46 -12.20 -4.33 -3.52
C LYS A 46 -12.67 -5.03 -4.78
N LEU A 47 -13.45 -4.30 -5.56
CA LEU A 47 -13.88 -4.72 -6.88
C LEU A 47 -12.76 -4.42 -7.88
N ASP A 48 -12.28 -5.46 -8.57
CA ASP A 48 -11.47 -5.33 -9.78
C ASP A 48 -12.20 -6.00 -10.95
N LEU A 49 -11.79 -5.67 -12.18
CA LEU A 49 -12.42 -6.15 -13.40
C LEU A 49 -11.44 -6.95 -14.25
N THR A 50 -11.89 -8.11 -14.72
CA THR A 50 -11.17 -8.94 -15.69
C THR A 50 -12.02 -9.22 -16.92
N ASN A 51 -11.39 -9.66 -18.00
CA ASN A 51 -12.11 -10.33 -19.07
C ASN A 51 -12.39 -11.80 -18.71
N MET A 52 -13.10 -12.51 -19.59
CA MET A 52 -13.40 -13.93 -19.40
C MET A 52 -12.19 -14.87 -19.46
N LYS A 53 -10.99 -14.35 -19.75
CA LYS A 53 -9.70 -15.09 -19.68
C LYS A 53 -8.90 -14.71 -18.43
N ASP A 54 -9.53 -14.04 -17.47
CA ASP A 54 -8.94 -13.54 -16.23
C ASP A 54 -7.79 -12.54 -16.41
N ASN A 55 -7.69 -11.89 -17.59
CA ASN A 55 -6.79 -10.75 -17.78
C ASN A 55 -7.42 -9.49 -17.16
N ILE A 56 -6.66 -8.76 -16.37
CA ILE A 56 -7.10 -7.51 -15.74
C ILE A 56 -7.42 -6.46 -16.81
N ILE A 57 -8.51 -5.73 -16.60
CA ILE A 57 -8.91 -4.57 -17.40
C ILE A 57 -8.57 -3.33 -16.59
N GLU A 58 -7.60 -2.53 -17.05
CA GLU A 58 -7.14 -1.32 -16.33
C GLU A 58 -7.23 -0.07 -17.20
N SER A 59 -7.55 -0.21 -18.48
CA SER A 59 -7.51 0.91 -19.43
C SER A 59 -8.63 0.88 -20.47
N ASP A 60 -8.90 2.04 -21.06
CA ASP A 60 -9.80 2.18 -22.21
C ASP A 60 -9.39 1.29 -23.39
N LYS A 61 -8.09 1.05 -23.56
CA LYS A 61 -7.57 0.18 -24.62
C LYS A 61 -8.03 -1.26 -24.41
N ASP A 62 -8.03 -1.73 -23.16
CA ASP A 62 -8.48 -3.08 -22.80
C ASP A 62 -9.98 -3.23 -23.02
N VAL A 63 -10.77 -2.22 -22.61
CA VAL A 63 -12.21 -2.18 -22.88
C VAL A 63 -12.48 -2.24 -24.39
N LYS A 64 -11.85 -1.36 -25.17
CA LYS A 64 -12.02 -1.33 -26.64
C LYS A 64 -11.59 -2.65 -27.28
N LYS A 65 -10.55 -3.31 -26.77
CA LYS A 65 -10.10 -4.62 -27.24
C LYS A 65 -11.14 -5.70 -27.00
N GLU A 66 -11.80 -5.71 -25.85
CA GLU A 66 -12.88 -6.66 -25.55
C GLU A 66 -14.12 -6.42 -26.43
N PHE A 67 -14.44 -5.17 -26.74
CA PHE A 67 -15.53 -4.81 -27.66
C PHE A 67 -15.29 -5.15 -29.14
N LYS A 68 -14.09 -5.61 -29.51
CA LYS A 68 -13.85 -6.20 -30.85
C LYS A 68 -14.36 -7.63 -30.98
N LYS A 69 -14.75 -8.28 -29.88
CA LYS A 69 -15.33 -9.62 -29.87
C LYS A 69 -16.83 -9.55 -30.16
N SER A 70 -17.39 -10.65 -30.66
CA SER A 70 -18.83 -10.77 -30.94
C SER A 70 -19.70 -10.58 -29.69
N GLN A 71 -19.21 -10.97 -28.51
CA GLN A 71 -19.90 -10.82 -27.24
C GLN A 71 -18.96 -10.28 -26.15
N PRO A 72 -18.81 -8.96 -26.01
CA PRO A 72 -17.98 -8.37 -24.96
C PRO A 72 -18.51 -8.76 -23.58
N SER A 73 -17.62 -9.31 -22.76
CA SER A 73 -17.95 -9.83 -21.44
C SER A 73 -16.82 -9.57 -20.47
N PHE A 74 -17.20 -9.13 -19.28
CA PHE A 74 -16.31 -8.79 -18.17
C PHE A 74 -16.72 -9.59 -16.94
N LYS A 75 -15.81 -9.72 -15.99
CA LYS A 75 -16.01 -10.42 -14.74
C LYS A 75 -15.54 -9.52 -13.61
N ILE A 76 -16.39 -9.35 -12.61
CA ILE A 76 -15.99 -8.76 -11.33
C ILE A 76 -15.23 -9.83 -10.56
N ILE A 77 -14.04 -9.46 -10.10
CA ILE A 77 -13.26 -10.24 -9.14
C ILE A 77 -13.10 -9.44 -7.87
N TRP A 78 -13.05 -10.16 -6.75
CA TRP A 78 -12.84 -9.60 -5.43
C TRP A 78 -11.38 -9.78 -5.08
N THR A 79 -10.62 -8.69 -5.04
CA THR A 79 -9.22 -8.75 -4.63
C THR A 79 -9.10 -8.26 -3.20
N PRO A 80 -8.26 -8.89 -2.36
CA PRO A 80 -7.99 -8.38 -1.02
C PRO A 80 -7.63 -6.91 -1.09
N PHE A 81 -8.49 -6.06 -0.52
CA PHE A 81 -8.15 -4.67 -0.31
C PHE A 81 -7.22 -4.69 0.89
N HIS A 82 -5.91 -4.80 0.62
CA HIS A 82 -4.94 -4.43 1.62
C HIS A 82 -5.04 -2.91 1.71
N PRO A 83 -5.70 -2.34 2.73
CA PRO A 83 -5.41 -0.95 3.01
C PRO A 83 -3.90 -0.93 3.21
N ILE A 84 -3.19 -0.13 2.42
CA ILE A 84 -1.93 0.42 2.91
C ILE A 84 -2.36 1.14 4.19
N ILE A 85 -2.29 0.41 5.28
CA ILE A 85 -2.69 0.69 6.64
C ILE A 85 -3.49 2.01 6.69
N CYS A 86 -4.81 1.94 6.57
CA CYS A 86 -5.67 2.95 7.20
C CYS A 86 -5.58 2.75 8.73
N GLY A 87 -4.38 2.54 9.24
CA GLY A 87 -4.06 2.66 10.64
C GLY A 87 -4.20 4.14 10.89
N LYS A 88 -5.18 4.49 11.73
CA LYS A 88 -5.22 5.79 12.38
C LYS A 88 -3.79 6.22 12.65
N THR A 89 -3.32 7.29 12.00
CA THR A 89 -2.00 7.84 12.28
C THR A 89 -1.98 8.15 13.78
N LYS A 90 -1.30 7.32 14.56
CA LYS A 90 -1.17 7.56 15.99
C LYS A 90 -0.16 8.69 16.12
N THR A 91 -0.64 9.90 16.37
CA THR A 91 0.23 11.03 16.71
C THR A 91 0.84 10.75 18.07
N ILE A 92 2.14 10.43 18.09
CA ILE A 92 2.92 10.36 19.32
C ILE A 92 3.18 11.81 19.75
N LYS A 93 2.49 12.25 20.79
CA LYS A 93 2.77 13.53 21.45
C LYS A 93 3.89 13.28 22.47
N ASN A 94 4.89 14.16 22.49
CA ASN A 94 6.03 14.10 23.43
C ASN A 94 6.91 12.86 23.24
N ALA A 95 7.35 12.59 22.01
CA ALA A 95 8.27 11.49 21.73
C ALA A 95 9.65 11.76 22.36
N LEU A 96 10.17 10.76 23.07
CA LEU A 96 11.57 10.69 23.52
C LEU A 96 12.34 9.74 22.61
N VAL A 97 13.45 10.22 22.07
CA VAL A 97 14.41 9.45 21.27
C VAL A 97 15.65 9.22 22.11
N MET A 98 15.96 7.95 22.39
CA MET A 98 17.23 7.55 22.99
C MET A 98 18.14 6.97 21.91
N MET A 99 19.25 7.65 21.62
CA MET A 99 20.25 7.19 20.67
C MET A 99 21.43 6.54 21.38
N ILE A 100 21.72 5.29 21.02
CA ILE A 100 22.95 4.61 21.42
C ILE A 100 23.85 4.56 20.20
N ALA A 101 24.86 5.42 20.19
CA ALA A 101 25.88 5.43 19.15
C ALA A 101 27.06 4.57 19.59
N ILE A 102 27.45 3.59 18.79
CA ILE A 102 28.62 2.74 19.04
C ILE A 102 29.55 2.84 17.84
N SER A 103 30.79 3.26 18.07
CA SER A 103 31.79 3.41 17.00
C SER A 103 33.17 2.92 17.38
N GLU A 104 33.40 2.66 18.66
CA GLU A 104 34.70 2.28 19.20
C GLU A 104 34.57 0.94 19.92
N TYR A 105 35.39 -0.03 19.52
CA TYR A 105 35.37 -1.38 20.07
C TYR A 105 36.63 -1.67 20.88
N ASN A 106 36.53 -2.51 21.92
CA ASN A 106 37.72 -2.87 22.70
C ASN A 106 38.64 -3.85 21.96
N ASP A 107 38.09 -4.58 20.99
CA ASP A 107 38.82 -5.55 20.17
C ASP A 107 38.86 -5.06 18.71
N ASN A 108 39.70 -4.05 18.47
CA ASN A 108 39.85 -3.42 17.16
C ASN A 108 40.47 -4.33 16.09
N LEU A 109 40.96 -5.51 16.48
CA LEU A 109 41.42 -6.54 15.54
C LEU A 109 40.24 -7.34 15.00
N LYS A 110 39.20 -7.57 15.81
CA LYS A 110 38.00 -8.29 15.40
C LYS A 110 36.92 -7.38 14.81
N TRP A 111 36.78 -6.17 15.36
CA TRP A 111 35.77 -5.20 14.97
C TRP A 111 36.41 -3.83 14.77
N PRO A 112 36.64 -3.39 13.52
CA PRO A 112 37.23 -2.08 13.29
C PRO A 112 36.29 -0.97 13.73
N ASP A 113 36.87 0.15 14.16
CA ASP A 113 36.12 1.35 14.50
C ASP A 113 35.32 1.85 13.29
N LEU A 114 34.16 2.45 13.57
CA LEU A 114 33.24 2.96 12.55
C LEU A 114 33.36 4.49 12.47
N PRO A 115 34.18 5.04 11.54
CA PRO A 115 34.49 6.48 11.53
C PRO A 115 33.27 7.36 11.23
N ASN A 116 32.32 6.84 10.45
CA ASN A 116 31.18 7.61 9.95
C ASN A 116 30.08 7.83 11.00
N VAL A 117 30.09 7.08 12.10
CA VAL A 117 29.08 7.21 13.18
C VAL A 117 29.07 8.62 13.77
N LYS A 118 30.20 9.32 13.77
CA LYS A 118 30.27 10.72 14.23
C LYS A 118 29.41 11.65 13.37
N GLU A 119 29.36 11.42 12.07
CA GLU A 119 28.53 12.19 11.14
C GLU A 119 27.07 11.78 11.26
N ASP A 120 26.79 10.48 11.33
CA ASP A 120 25.43 9.96 11.51
C ASP A 120 24.77 10.53 12.77
N VAL A 121 25.49 10.61 13.89
CA VAL A 121 24.94 11.21 15.12
C VAL A 121 24.61 12.69 14.94
N LYS A 122 25.40 13.45 14.18
CA LYS A 122 25.07 14.85 13.88
C LYS A 122 23.78 14.93 13.07
N ASN A 123 23.65 14.07 12.06
CA ASN A 123 22.48 14.01 11.19
C ASN A 123 21.21 13.62 11.96
N PHE A 124 21.26 12.57 12.77
CA PHE A 124 20.11 12.14 13.58
C PHE A 124 19.74 13.14 14.66
N ARG A 125 20.73 13.78 15.31
CA ARG A 125 20.45 14.85 16.27
C ARG A 125 19.76 16.04 15.58
N GLN A 126 20.20 16.42 14.38
CA GLN A 126 19.57 17.48 13.60
C GLN A 126 18.11 17.12 13.29
N LEU A 127 17.87 15.93 12.73
CA LEU A 127 16.55 15.45 12.38
C LEU A 127 15.61 15.38 13.60
N PHE A 128 15.98 14.61 14.63
CA PHE A 128 15.08 14.34 15.75
C PHE A 128 14.90 15.53 16.69
N LYS A 129 15.98 16.26 16.98
CA LYS A 129 15.92 17.36 17.96
C LYS A 129 15.46 18.68 17.35
N LYS A 130 15.89 19.04 16.14
CA LYS A 130 15.60 20.36 15.55
C LYS A 130 14.42 20.31 14.59
N GLU A 131 14.40 19.36 13.67
CA GLU A 131 13.34 19.30 12.65
C GLU A 131 12.06 18.71 13.21
N LEU A 132 12.16 17.63 13.98
CA LEU A 132 11.01 16.94 14.58
C LEU A 132 10.66 17.43 15.99
N SER A 133 11.52 18.25 16.61
CA SER A 133 11.32 18.81 17.97
C SER A 133 11.04 17.75 19.05
N TYR A 134 11.66 16.58 18.94
CA TYR A 134 11.57 15.52 19.94
C TYR A 134 12.56 15.72 21.08
N GLU A 135 12.22 15.17 22.25
CA GLU A 135 13.20 15.01 23.32
C GLU A 135 14.25 14.00 22.84
N PHE A 136 15.53 14.32 22.98
CA PHE A 136 16.61 13.54 22.39
C PHE A 136 17.74 13.38 23.39
N GLU A 137 18.02 12.14 23.74
CA GLU A 137 19.09 11.72 24.65
C GLU A 137 20.07 10.80 23.93
N ARG A 138 21.34 10.85 24.36
CA ARG A 138 22.41 10.03 23.78
C ARG A 138 23.31 9.49 24.89
N ASN A 139 23.84 8.28 24.70
CA ASN A 139 24.98 7.79 25.47
C ASN A 139 26.18 8.77 25.44
N LYS A 140 26.86 8.90 26.59
CA LYS A 140 27.98 9.84 26.76
C LYS A 140 29.20 9.51 25.89
N SER A 141 29.48 8.22 25.69
CA SER A 141 30.65 7.73 24.94
C SER A 141 30.22 6.72 23.89
N PRO A 142 30.78 6.75 22.67
CA PRO A 142 30.52 5.76 21.63
C PRO A 142 31.29 4.45 21.82
N GLN A 143 32.07 4.33 22.88
CA GLN A 143 32.80 3.11 23.21
C GLN A 143 31.85 2.07 23.81
N MET A 144 31.92 0.85 23.28
CA MET A 144 31.22 -0.29 23.87
C MET A 144 32.05 -0.85 25.03
N THR A 145 31.72 -0.45 26.26
CA THR A 145 32.29 -1.09 27.47
C THR A 145 31.52 -2.37 27.77
N LYS A 146 32.22 -3.51 27.86
CA LYS A 146 31.66 -4.86 28.10
C LYS A 146 31.03 -5.08 29.49
N THR A 147 30.77 -4.03 30.24
CA THR A 147 30.13 -4.16 31.56
C THR A 147 28.63 -4.28 31.38
N ASP A 148 28.16 -5.52 31.35
CA ASP A 148 26.78 -5.88 31.71
C ASP A 148 26.54 -5.64 33.21
#